data_AF-A0A535X977-F1
#
_entry.id   AF-A0A535X977-F1
#
_cell.length_a   1.000
_cell.length_b   1.000
_cell.length_c   1.000
_cell.angle_alpha   90.00
_cell.angle_beta   90.00
_cell.angle_gamma   90.00
#
_symmetry.space_group_name_H-M   'P 1'
#
loop_
_entity.id
_entity.type
_entity.pdbx_description
1 polymer ?
#
loop_
_entity_poly.entity_id
_entity_poly.type
_entity_poly.pdbx_seq_one_letter_code
_entity_poly.pdbx_strand_id
1 'polypeptide(L)'
;MITADDRKAAIAVLEQAQFVFALSRYPKKQVLDDPRDVRALRERLEAMREAARGLRAAQRMKLDVPWEQLDDLDSGSEAVWKAAKKVTPKILAELTPLVSDQPEAAFLIAPVPARRRKGQPEPPAPKAEVQSRAPKTKPKTGLTGSEIAGLEMAIQQRAAADDAFFTWLRRSDDLPLVEWRRRRAQAANARRAEDAYLEKLLKARSRGR
;
A
#
# COMPACT_ATOMS: atom_id res chain seq x y z
N MET A 1 -16.38 23.01 -19.72
CA MET A 1 -16.53 22.89 -18.26
C MET A 1 -17.07 21.51 -17.94
N ILE A 2 -16.61 20.91 -16.84
CA ILE A 2 -17.15 19.64 -16.33
C ILE A 2 -18.43 19.92 -15.53
N THR A 3 -19.48 19.13 -15.75
CA THR A 3 -20.76 19.28 -15.04
C THR A 3 -20.74 18.52 -13.70
N ALA A 4 -21.74 18.73 -12.85
CA ALA A 4 -21.87 17.97 -11.59
C ALA A 4 -22.06 16.46 -11.86
N ASP A 5 -22.83 16.10 -12.88
CA ASP A 5 -23.04 14.71 -13.28
C ASP A 5 -21.75 14.06 -13.80
N ASP A 6 -20.99 14.80 -14.62
CA ASP A 6 -19.68 14.33 -15.09
C ASP A 6 -18.69 14.13 -13.93
N ARG A 7 -18.72 15.00 -12.91
CA ARG A 7 -17.90 14.83 -11.69
C ARG A 7 -18.32 13.60 -10.91
N LYS A 8 -19.61 13.39 -10.70
CA LYS A 8 -20.13 12.21 -10.00
C LYS A 8 -19.73 10.92 -10.73
N ALA A 9 -19.85 10.90 -12.06
CA ALA A 9 -19.39 9.78 -12.88
C ALA A 9 -17.87 9.59 -12.78
N ALA A 10 -17.08 10.67 -12.81
CA ALA A 10 -15.63 10.59 -12.64
C ALA A 10 -15.23 10.00 -11.28
N ILE A 11 -15.88 10.40 -10.18
CA ILE A 11 -15.64 9.83 -8.84
C ILE A 11 -15.94 8.32 -8.85
N ALA A 12 -17.09 7.91 -9.37
CA ALA A 12 -17.46 6.50 -9.44
C ALA A 12 -16.45 5.66 -10.25
N VAL A 13 -15.93 6.21 -11.36
CA VAL A 13 -14.85 5.58 -12.15
C VAL A 13 -13.57 5.47 -11.31
N LEU A 14 -13.19 6.54 -10.60
CA LEU A 14 -11.97 6.61 -9.80
C LEU A 14 -12.00 5.65 -8.60
N GLU A 15 -13.14 5.44 -7.95
CA GLU A 15 -13.31 4.46 -6.87
C GLU A 15 -12.99 3.04 -7.35
N GLN A 16 -13.55 2.62 -8.49
CA GLN A 16 -13.25 1.31 -9.07
C GLN A 16 -11.79 1.22 -9.54
N ALA A 17 -11.28 2.29 -10.14
CA ALA A 17 -9.91 2.36 -10.63
C ALA A 17 -8.87 2.18 -9.51
N GLN A 18 -9.12 2.71 -8.31
CA GLN A 18 -8.21 2.54 -7.17
C GLN A 18 -8.07 1.08 -6.73
N PHE A 19 -9.18 0.34 -6.70
CA PHE A 19 -9.16 -1.08 -6.35
C PHE A 19 -8.40 -1.90 -7.39
N VAL A 20 -8.70 -1.67 -8.68
CA VAL A 20 -7.98 -2.31 -9.79
C VAL A 20 -6.49 -1.94 -9.75
N PHE A 21 -6.17 -0.68 -9.46
CA PHE A 21 -4.79 -0.22 -9.35
C PHE A 21 -4.05 -0.93 -8.22
N ALA A 22 -4.67 -1.09 -7.05
CA ALA A 22 -4.10 -1.82 -5.93
C ALA A 22 -3.80 -3.29 -6.30
N LEU A 23 -4.76 -4.00 -6.89
CA LEU A 23 -4.57 -5.39 -7.33
C LEU A 23 -3.50 -5.51 -8.41
N SER A 24 -3.43 -4.54 -9.33
CA SER A 24 -2.42 -4.54 -10.40
C SER A 24 -0.97 -4.38 -9.89
N ARG A 25 -0.75 -4.02 -8.61
CA ARG A 25 0.60 -3.89 -8.03
C ARG A 25 1.20 -5.22 -7.60
N TYR A 26 0.39 -6.24 -7.38
CA TYR A 26 0.87 -7.58 -7.07
C TYR A 26 1.53 -8.22 -8.31
N PRO A 27 2.38 -9.25 -8.12
CA PRO A 27 2.94 -10.01 -9.22
C PRO A 27 1.85 -10.60 -10.11
N LYS A 28 1.96 -10.46 -11.43
CA LYS A 28 0.98 -10.97 -12.41
C LYS A 28 0.57 -12.41 -12.14
N LYS A 29 1.56 -13.29 -11.91
CA LYS A 29 1.33 -14.71 -11.66
C LYS A 29 0.44 -14.94 -10.43
N GLN A 30 0.68 -14.22 -9.34
CA GLN A 30 -0.12 -14.34 -8.12
C GLN A 30 -1.59 -13.99 -8.37
N VAL A 31 -1.84 -12.93 -9.14
CA VAL A 31 -3.21 -12.45 -9.42
C VAL A 31 -3.92 -13.33 -10.45
N LEU A 32 -3.19 -13.84 -11.45
CA LEU A 32 -3.78 -14.67 -12.51
C LEU A 32 -3.95 -16.14 -12.09
N ASP A 33 -3.17 -16.63 -11.13
CA ASP A 33 -3.30 -17.98 -10.59
C ASP A 33 -4.51 -18.12 -9.64
N ASP A 34 -5.02 -17.01 -9.07
CA ASP A 34 -6.25 -17.03 -8.26
C ASP A 34 -7.48 -16.61 -9.10
N PRO A 35 -8.44 -17.53 -9.35
CA PRO A 35 -9.65 -17.20 -10.10
C PRO A 35 -10.53 -16.15 -9.42
N ARG A 36 -10.45 -15.98 -8.09
CA ARG A 36 -11.18 -14.96 -7.35
C ARG A 36 -10.66 -13.56 -7.67
N ASP A 37 -9.35 -13.41 -7.76
CA ASP A 37 -8.70 -12.15 -8.09
C ASP A 37 -8.96 -11.75 -9.55
N VAL A 38 -8.90 -12.72 -10.48
CA VAL A 38 -9.25 -12.48 -11.89
C VAL A 38 -10.71 -12.03 -12.02
N ARG A 39 -11.63 -12.71 -11.32
CA ARG A 39 -13.05 -12.34 -11.30
C ARG A 39 -13.26 -10.94 -10.72
N ALA A 40 -12.63 -10.64 -9.58
CA ALA A 40 -12.71 -9.33 -8.95
C ALA A 40 -12.15 -8.22 -9.86
N LEU A 41 -11.03 -8.46 -10.55
CA LEU A 41 -10.50 -7.52 -11.54
C LEU A 41 -11.48 -7.27 -12.68
N ARG A 42 -12.08 -8.33 -13.23
CA ARG A 42 -13.06 -8.22 -14.31
C ARG A 42 -14.28 -7.42 -13.87
N GLU A 43 -14.93 -7.79 -12.77
CA GLU A 43 -16.12 -7.12 -12.24
C GLU A 43 -15.85 -5.62 -12.00
N ARG A 44 -14.66 -5.27 -11.51
CA ARG A 44 -14.27 -3.88 -11.24
C ARG A 44 -13.95 -3.10 -12.52
N LEU A 45 -13.34 -3.73 -13.51
CA LEU A 45 -13.11 -3.10 -14.82
C LEU A 45 -14.43 -2.90 -15.59
N GLU A 46 -15.38 -3.82 -15.47
CA GLU A 46 -16.74 -3.67 -16.00
C GLU A 46 -17.49 -2.54 -15.30
N ALA A 47 -17.47 -2.49 -13.96
CA ALA A 47 -18.06 -1.38 -13.22
C ALA A 47 -17.42 -0.03 -13.60
N MET A 48 -16.11 0.00 -13.84
CA MET A 48 -15.39 1.18 -14.31
C MET A 48 -15.84 1.59 -15.72
N ARG A 49 -16.07 0.63 -16.62
CA ARG A 49 -16.61 0.86 -17.97
C ARG A 49 -18.04 1.40 -17.91
N GLU A 50 -18.91 0.83 -17.09
CA GLU A 50 -20.29 1.31 -16.92
C GLU A 50 -20.32 2.71 -16.31
N ALA A 51 -19.53 2.98 -15.26
CA ALA A 51 -19.41 4.32 -14.69
C ALA A 51 -18.88 5.33 -15.72
N ALA A 52 -17.95 4.92 -16.59
CA ALA A 52 -17.44 5.76 -17.66
C ALA A 52 -18.49 6.07 -18.74
N ARG A 53 -19.57 5.29 -18.89
CA ARG A 53 -20.71 5.66 -19.75
C ARG A 53 -21.51 6.83 -19.18
N GLY A 54 -21.45 7.06 -17.87
CA GLY A 54 -22.03 8.23 -17.21
C GLY A 54 -21.31 9.54 -17.54
N LEU A 55 -20.05 9.48 -18.02
CA LEU A 55 -19.35 10.65 -18.54
C LEU A 55 -19.90 11.01 -19.92
N ARG A 56 -20.16 12.30 -20.17
CA ARG A 56 -20.55 12.77 -21.50
C ARG A 56 -19.52 12.36 -22.55
N ALA A 57 -19.97 11.95 -23.74
CA ALA A 57 -19.10 11.51 -24.83
C ALA A 57 -18.03 12.54 -25.19
N ALA A 58 -18.41 13.83 -25.23
CA ALA A 58 -17.49 14.94 -25.49
C ALA A 58 -16.40 15.12 -24.41
N GLN A 59 -16.66 14.66 -23.18
CA GLN A 59 -15.67 14.68 -22.11
C GLN A 59 -14.75 13.46 -22.20
N ARG A 60 -15.30 12.26 -22.45
CA ARG A 60 -14.48 11.05 -22.64
C ARG A 60 -13.48 11.17 -23.79
N MET A 61 -13.87 11.81 -24.89
CA MET A 61 -13.02 12.05 -26.05
C MET A 61 -11.83 12.98 -25.77
N LYS A 62 -11.90 13.80 -24.72
CA LYS A 62 -10.80 14.69 -24.32
C LYS A 62 -9.72 14.00 -23.48
N LEU A 63 -10.04 12.82 -22.92
CA LEU A 63 -9.15 12.10 -22.02
C LEU A 63 -8.27 11.15 -22.84
N ASP A 64 -6.95 11.14 -22.60
CA ASP A 64 -6.02 10.19 -23.24
C ASP A 64 -6.08 8.80 -22.57
N VAL A 65 -7.27 8.19 -22.59
CA VAL A 65 -7.54 6.88 -22.02
C VAL A 65 -7.92 5.90 -23.15
N PRO A 66 -7.26 4.73 -23.25
CA PRO A 66 -7.60 3.72 -24.24
C PRO A 66 -8.86 2.95 -23.81
N TRP A 67 -10.03 3.59 -23.94
CA TRP A 67 -11.33 3.06 -23.52
C TRP A 67 -11.67 1.71 -24.15
N GLU A 68 -11.29 1.50 -25.42
CA GLU A 68 -11.51 0.25 -26.16
C GLU A 68 -10.91 -0.98 -25.47
N GLN A 69 -9.84 -0.82 -24.69
CA GLN A 69 -9.25 -1.96 -23.94
C GLN A 69 -10.15 -2.44 -22.78
N LEU A 70 -11.18 -1.67 -22.42
CA LEU A 70 -12.23 -2.10 -21.48
C LEU A 70 -13.37 -2.83 -22.19
N ASP A 71 -13.46 -2.79 -23.52
CA ASP A 71 -14.45 -3.57 -24.27
C ASP A 71 -13.96 -5.01 -24.52
N ASP A 72 -12.64 -5.24 -24.52
CA ASP A 72 -12.01 -6.55 -24.76
C ASP A 72 -11.92 -7.47 -23.52
N LEU A 73 -12.61 -7.18 -22.41
CA LEU A 73 -12.45 -7.90 -21.13
C LEU A 73 -12.85 -9.39 -21.19
N ASP A 74 -13.70 -9.76 -22.14
CA ASP A 74 -14.13 -11.14 -22.37
C ASP A 74 -13.07 -12.00 -23.07
N SER A 75 -12.03 -11.37 -23.64
CA SER A 75 -10.93 -12.06 -24.33
C SER A 75 -10.01 -12.90 -23.41
N GLY A 76 -10.30 -12.94 -22.11
CA GLY A 76 -9.61 -13.79 -21.13
C GLY A 76 -8.85 -13.01 -20.05
N SER A 77 -8.23 -13.75 -19.13
CA SER A 77 -7.55 -13.20 -17.94
C SER A 77 -6.35 -12.30 -18.29
N GLU A 78 -5.67 -12.58 -19.41
CA GLU A 78 -4.60 -11.73 -19.94
C GLU A 78 -5.09 -10.36 -20.40
N ALA A 79 -6.27 -10.31 -21.05
CA ALA A 79 -6.88 -9.05 -21.48
C ALA A 79 -7.28 -8.18 -20.28
N VAL A 80 -7.90 -8.81 -19.27
CA VAL A 80 -8.23 -8.19 -17.97
C VAL A 80 -6.97 -7.60 -17.31
N TRP A 81 -5.88 -8.36 -17.25
CA TRP A 81 -4.62 -7.88 -16.68
C TRP A 81 -3.99 -6.73 -17.48
N LYS A 82 -4.00 -6.82 -18.80
CA LYS A 82 -3.50 -5.77 -19.70
C LYS A 82 -4.29 -4.47 -19.51
N ALA A 83 -5.62 -4.56 -19.43
CA ALA A 83 -6.49 -3.43 -19.17
C ALA A 83 -6.20 -2.79 -17.80
N ALA A 84 -6.10 -3.60 -16.73
CA ALA A 84 -5.74 -3.13 -15.39
C ALA A 84 -4.39 -2.40 -15.35
N LYS A 85 -3.38 -2.87 -16.11
CA LYS A 85 -2.05 -2.26 -16.13
C LYS A 85 -1.93 -1.02 -17.00
N LYS A 86 -2.68 -0.94 -18.09
CA LYS A 86 -2.53 0.14 -19.09
C LYS A 86 -3.59 1.22 -18.97
N VAL A 87 -4.84 0.83 -18.74
CA VAL A 87 -5.99 1.74 -18.74
C VAL A 87 -6.11 2.43 -17.38
N THR A 88 -6.05 1.66 -16.30
CA THR A 88 -6.30 2.16 -14.93
C THR A 88 -5.36 3.29 -14.51
N PRO A 89 -4.02 3.23 -14.74
CA PRO A 89 -3.15 4.36 -14.39
C PRO A 89 -3.45 5.63 -15.17
N LYS A 90 -3.85 5.51 -16.45
CA LYS A 90 -4.25 6.65 -17.28
C LYS A 90 -5.56 7.27 -16.79
N ILE A 91 -6.55 6.43 -16.46
CA ILE A 91 -7.81 6.89 -15.85
C ILE A 91 -7.54 7.68 -14.57
N LEU A 92 -6.70 7.17 -13.67
CA LEU A 92 -6.34 7.88 -12.45
C LEU A 92 -5.66 9.22 -12.77
N ALA A 93 -4.71 9.26 -13.70
CA ALA A 93 -4.00 10.48 -14.06
C ALA A 93 -4.90 11.56 -14.69
N GLU A 94 -5.84 11.16 -15.54
CA GLU A 94 -6.70 12.07 -16.31
C GLU A 94 -7.94 12.53 -15.51
N LEU A 95 -8.54 11.65 -14.70
CA LEU A 95 -9.78 11.97 -13.97
C LEU A 95 -9.53 12.61 -12.59
N THR A 96 -8.45 12.26 -11.88
CA THR A 96 -8.18 12.82 -10.55
C THR A 96 -8.13 14.35 -10.52
N PRO A 97 -7.49 15.04 -11.49
CA PRO A 97 -7.48 16.50 -11.52
C PRO A 97 -8.87 17.13 -11.63
N LEU A 98 -9.81 16.44 -12.30
CA LEU A 98 -11.17 16.95 -12.57
C LEU A 98 -12.07 16.97 -11.35
N VAL A 99 -11.70 16.24 -10.30
CA VAL A 99 -12.46 16.12 -9.04
C VAL A 99 -11.68 16.62 -7.84
N SER A 100 -10.51 17.23 -8.05
CA SER A 100 -9.59 17.67 -6.99
C SER A 100 -10.19 18.70 -6.02
N ASP A 101 -11.26 19.37 -6.41
CA ASP A 101 -12.04 20.33 -5.62
C ASP A 101 -13.10 19.67 -4.72
N GLN A 102 -13.30 18.37 -4.84
CA GLN A 102 -14.29 17.59 -4.07
C GLN A 102 -13.66 16.96 -2.82
N PRO A 103 -14.39 16.83 -1.70
CA PRO A 103 -13.87 16.19 -0.49
C PRO A 103 -13.47 14.71 -0.72
N GLU A 104 -14.12 14.02 -1.65
CA GLU A 104 -13.82 12.64 -2.03
C GLU A 104 -12.42 12.49 -2.63
N ALA A 105 -11.85 13.57 -3.21
CA ALA A 105 -10.50 13.56 -3.76
C ALA A 105 -9.42 13.26 -2.71
N ALA A 106 -9.69 13.57 -1.43
CA ALA A 106 -8.75 13.29 -0.34
C ALA A 106 -8.51 11.78 -0.14
N PHE A 107 -9.43 10.93 -0.59
CA PHE A 107 -9.31 9.47 -0.49
C PHE A 107 -8.69 8.83 -1.74
N LEU A 108 -8.50 9.59 -2.82
CA LEU A 108 -7.97 9.06 -4.07
C LEU A 108 -6.47 8.75 -3.95
N ILE A 109 -6.07 7.56 -4.38
CA ILE A 109 -4.65 7.20 -4.49
C ILE A 109 -3.96 8.16 -5.47
N ALA A 110 -3.05 8.99 -4.97
CA ALA A 110 -2.13 9.73 -5.83
C ALA A 110 -1.22 8.73 -6.55
N PRO A 111 -1.26 8.62 -7.89
CA PRO A 111 -0.37 7.71 -8.60
C PRO A 111 1.08 8.17 -8.37
N VAL A 112 1.87 7.36 -7.66
CA VAL A 112 3.30 7.61 -7.49
C VAL A 112 3.90 7.70 -8.91
N PRO A 113 4.54 8.82 -9.30
CA PRO A 113 5.14 8.91 -10.62
C PRO A 113 6.12 7.76 -10.76
N ALA A 114 5.97 6.98 -11.83
CA ALA A 114 6.89 5.89 -12.13
C ALA A 114 8.30 6.47 -12.05
N ARG A 115 9.16 5.93 -11.17
CA ARG A 115 10.58 6.26 -11.14
C ARG A 115 11.07 6.19 -12.58
N ARG A 116 11.44 7.34 -13.16
CA ARG A 116 12.06 7.41 -14.47
C ARG A 116 13.22 6.42 -14.44
N ARG A 117 13.17 5.37 -15.26
CA ARG A 117 14.38 4.62 -15.61
C ARG A 117 15.27 5.61 -16.35
N LYS A 118 16.25 6.20 -15.65
CA LYS A 118 17.25 7.08 -16.26
C LYS A 118 18.49 6.25 -16.58
N GLY A 119 18.73 6.02 -17.86
CA GLY A 119 20.06 6.20 -18.40
C GLY A 119 20.35 7.70 -18.43
N GLN A 120 21.03 8.22 -17.41
CA GLN A 120 21.91 9.39 -17.40
C GLN A 120 22.50 9.54 -15.98
N PRO A 121 23.73 10.08 -15.87
CA PRO A 121 24.81 9.48 -15.10
C PRO A 121 24.79 9.88 -13.62
N GLU A 122 25.20 8.92 -12.80
CA GLU A 122 25.43 9.05 -11.37
C GLU A 122 26.75 9.81 -11.13
N PRO A 123 26.81 10.84 -10.25
CA PRO A 123 28.08 11.32 -9.70
C PRO A 123 28.68 10.23 -8.78
N PRO A 124 30.01 10.08 -8.74
CA PRO A 124 30.64 8.78 -8.57
C PRO A 124 30.54 8.25 -7.13
N ALA A 125 29.91 7.08 -6.98
CA ALA A 125 30.25 6.19 -5.89
C ALA A 125 31.68 5.64 -6.12
N PRO A 126 32.54 5.58 -5.09
CA PRO A 126 33.87 5.00 -5.23
C PRO A 126 33.74 3.51 -5.59
N LYS A 127 34.38 3.18 -6.71
CA LYS A 127 34.45 1.84 -7.31
C LYS A 127 35.03 0.83 -6.32
N ALA A 128 34.42 -0.34 -6.25
CA ALA A 128 35.18 -1.57 -6.04
C ALA A 128 34.52 -2.68 -6.86
N GLU A 129 35.32 -3.23 -7.76
CA GLU A 129 34.97 -4.23 -8.75
C GLU A 129 34.48 -5.53 -8.11
N VAL A 130 33.50 -6.14 -8.77
CA VAL A 130 33.15 -7.54 -8.59
C VAL A 130 34.25 -8.37 -9.27
N GLN A 131 35.10 -9.00 -8.48
CA GLN A 131 35.84 -10.20 -8.91
C GLN A 131 35.31 -11.43 -8.18
N SER A 132 35.05 -12.46 -8.97
CA SER A 132 34.61 -13.79 -8.59
C SER A 132 35.75 -14.63 -8.02
N ARG A 133 35.55 -15.24 -6.84
CA ARG A 133 36.14 -16.54 -6.43
C ARG A 133 35.53 -17.04 -5.11
N ALA A 134 35.48 -18.37 -4.97
CA ALA A 134 34.68 -19.15 -4.03
C ALA A 134 35.13 -19.10 -2.53
N PRO A 135 34.57 -19.96 -1.66
CA PRO A 135 33.61 -19.67 -0.62
C PRO A 135 34.26 -19.37 0.75
N LYS A 136 33.98 -18.22 1.37
CA LYS A 136 34.36 -17.96 2.78
C LYS A 136 33.29 -17.16 3.52
N THR A 137 32.70 -17.83 4.51
CA THR A 137 32.06 -17.31 5.74
C THR A 137 31.42 -15.92 5.68
N LYS A 138 30.09 -15.89 5.67
CA LYS A 138 29.27 -14.69 5.86
C LYS A 138 29.69 -13.97 7.16
N PRO A 139 29.87 -12.63 7.16
CA PRO A 139 29.96 -11.89 8.41
C PRO A 139 28.65 -12.06 9.18
N LYS A 140 28.73 -12.25 10.50
CA LYS A 140 27.57 -12.31 11.40
C LYS A 140 26.93 -10.93 11.52
N THR A 141 26.14 -10.52 10.53
CA THR A 141 25.42 -9.23 10.55
C THR A 141 24.00 -9.33 11.12
N GLY A 142 23.55 -10.53 11.50
CA GLY A 142 22.22 -10.77 12.11
C GLY A 142 22.22 -10.62 13.63
N LEU A 143 21.05 -10.34 14.22
CA LEU A 143 20.83 -10.44 15.67
C LEU A 143 21.19 -11.86 16.16
N THR A 144 21.78 -11.98 17.34
CA THR A 144 22.01 -13.30 17.93
C THR A 144 20.69 -13.95 18.33
N GLY A 145 20.65 -15.28 18.47
CA GLY A 145 19.44 -15.98 18.90
C GLY A 145 18.90 -15.48 20.26
N SER A 146 19.79 -15.04 21.17
CA SER A 146 19.38 -14.47 22.46
C SER A 146 18.84 -13.05 22.34
N GLU A 147 19.35 -12.24 21.41
CA GLU A 147 18.81 -10.91 21.09
C GLU A 147 17.43 -11.01 20.43
N ILE A 148 17.25 -11.99 19.54
CA ILE A 148 15.96 -12.26 18.89
C ILE A 148 14.93 -12.70 19.94
N ALA A 149 15.28 -13.69 20.77
CA ALA A 149 14.37 -14.17 21.82
C ALA A 149 14.00 -13.07 22.82
N GLY A 150 14.96 -12.21 23.20
CA GLY A 150 14.68 -11.08 24.09
C GLY A 150 13.78 -10.01 23.45
N LEU A 151 13.94 -9.75 22.15
CA LEU A 151 13.06 -8.84 21.41
C LEU A 151 11.65 -9.41 21.27
N GLU A 152 11.53 -10.69 20.91
CA GLU A 152 10.24 -11.40 20.82
C GLU A 152 9.49 -11.35 22.15
N MET A 153 10.18 -11.58 23.28
CA MET A 153 9.60 -11.45 24.61
C MET A 153 9.10 -10.03 24.90
N ALA A 154 9.86 -8.99 24.54
CA ALA A 154 9.45 -7.60 24.74
C ALA A 154 8.19 -7.25 23.91
N ILE A 155 8.16 -7.70 22.65
CA ILE A 155 7.01 -7.52 21.74
C ILE A 155 5.78 -8.25 22.29
N GLN A 156 5.93 -9.48 22.78
CA GLN A 156 4.84 -10.24 23.39
C GLN A 156 4.30 -9.56 24.64
N GLN A 157 5.17 -9.02 25.50
CA GLN A 157 4.76 -8.27 26.69
C GLN A 157 4.01 -6.99 26.33
N ARG A 158 4.45 -6.23 25.32
CA ARG A 158 3.72 -5.08 24.81
C ARG A 158 2.36 -5.49 24.27
N ALA A 159 2.31 -6.50 23.41
CA ALA A 159 1.06 -6.97 22.81
C ALA A 159 0.06 -7.42 23.89
N ALA A 160 0.51 -8.19 24.87
CA ALA A 160 -0.33 -8.62 26.00
C ALA A 160 -0.85 -7.45 26.85
N ALA A 161 -0.02 -6.42 27.08
CA ALA A 161 -0.43 -5.23 27.82
C ALA A 161 -1.44 -4.37 27.04
N ASP A 162 -1.23 -4.21 25.73
CA ASP A 162 -2.16 -3.53 24.83
C ASP A 162 -3.50 -4.29 24.76
N ASP A 163 -3.48 -5.61 24.57
CA ASP A 163 -4.69 -6.44 24.52
C ASP A 163 -5.47 -6.42 25.84
N ALA A 164 -4.77 -6.49 26.98
CA ALA A 164 -5.40 -6.36 28.29
C ALA A 164 -6.05 -4.98 28.47
N PHE A 165 -5.41 -3.92 28.01
CA PHE A 165 -5.95 -2.56 28.05
C PHE A 165 -7.19 -2.42 27.16
N PHE A 166 -7.13 -2.83 25.89
CA PHE A 166 -8.24 -2.72 24.95
C PHE A 166 -9.40 -3.67 25.28
N THR A 167 -9.13 -4.83 25.85
CA THR A 167 -10.16 -5.75 26.33
C THR A 167 -10.89 -5.18 27.54
N TRP A 168 -10.16 -4.58 28.48
CA TRP A 168 -10.77 -3.85 29.59
C TRP A 168 -11.59 -2.66 29.08
N LEU A 169 -11.05 -1.86 28.16
CA LEU A 169 -11.73 -0.70 27.59
C LEU A 169 -13.06 -1.07 26.92
N ARG A 170 -13.11 -2.19 26.20
CA ARG A 170 -14.34 -2.69 25.55
C ARG A 170 -15.39 -3.25 26.51
N ARG A 171 -15.00 -3.66 27.71
CA ARG A 171 -15.88 -4.26 28.73
C ARG A 171 -16.29 -3.31 29.84
N SER A 172 -15.73 -2.10 29.87
CA SER A 172 -15.95 -1.16 30.96
C SER A 172 -17.07 -0.20 30.58
N ASP A 173 -18.18 -0.27 31.31
CA ASP A 173 -19.33 0.63 31.08
C ASP A 173 -19.09 2.03 31.67
N ASP A 174 -18.40 2.13 32.82
CA ASP A 174 -18.27 3.39 33.58
C ASP A 174 -16.86 4.01 33.61
N LEU A 175 -15.92 3.49 32.79
CA LEU A 175 -14.52 3.95 32.61
C LEU A 175 -13.93 4.81 33.76
N PRO A 176 -13.71 4.25 34.97
CA PRO A 176 -13.25 5.05 36.10
C PRO A 176 -11.90 5.70 35.83
N LEU A 177 -11.80 7.03 35.99
CA LEU A 177 -10.62 7.82 35.60
C LEU A 177 -9.30 7.33 36.22
N VAL A 178 -9.33 6.90 37.48
CA VAL A 178 -8.14 6.41 38.20
C VAL A 178 -7.66 5.09 37.61
N GLU A 179 -8.59 4.15 37.36
CA GLU A 179 -8.25 2.88 36.72
C GLU A 179 -7.78 3.06 35.28
N TRP A 180 -8.45 3.95 34.53
CA TRP A 180 -8.06 4.28 33.17
C TRP A 180 -6.63 4.80 33.10
N ARG A 181 -6.26 5.76 33.97
CA ARG A 181 -4.89 6.30 34.04
C ARG A 181 -3.89 5.19 34.38
N ARG A 182 -4.21 4.35 35.37
CA ARG A 182 -3.35 3.23 35.79
C ARG A 182 -3.10 2.25 34.65
N ARG A 183 -4.15 1.77 33.99
CA ARG A 183 -4.06 0.78 32.92
C ARG A 183 -3.42 1.34 31.66
N ARG A 184 -3.71 2.60 31.32
CA ARG A 184 -3.01 3.31 30.24
C ARG A 184 -1.51 3.45 30.53
N ALA A 185 -1.14 3.80 31.77
CA ALA A 185 0.26 3.86 32.17
C ALA A 185 0.96 2.50 32.09
N GLN A 186 0.26 1.42 32.46
CA GLN A 186 0.78 0.05 32.34
C GLN A 186 1.08 -0.33 30.87
N ALA A 187 0.15 -0.07 29.95
CA ALA A 187 0.37 -0.29 28.51
C ALA A 187 1.52 0.58 27.96
N ALA A 188 1.57 1.86 28.37
CA ALA A 188 2.65 2.77 27.96
C ALA A 188 4.02 2.33 28.48
N ASN A 189 4.10 1.77 29.70
CA ASN A 189 5.35 1.26 30.26
C ASN A 189 5.86 0.03 29.50
N ALA A 190 4.98 -0.85 29.04
CA ALA A 190 5.38 -2.00 28.23
C ALA A 190 5.97 -1.56 26.87
N ARG A 191 5.40 -0.53 26.25
CA ARG A 191 5.95 0.08 25.02
C ARG A 191 7.34 0.67 25.25
N ARG A 192 7.50 1.45 26.33
CA ARG A 192 8.81 2.02 26.70
C ARG A 192 9.85 0.94 27.00
N ALA A 193 9.45 -0.20 27.55
CA ALA A 193 10.36 -1.32 27.80
C ALA A 193 10.86 -1.95 26.49
N GLU A 194 9.98 -2.10 25.49
CA GLU A 194 10.37 -2.50 24.12
C GLU A 194 11.33 -1.49 23.50
N ASP A 195 10.99 -0.20 23.54
CA ASP A 195 11.84 0.88 23.00
C ASP A 195 13.23 0.90 23.66
N ALA A 196 13.29 0.78 24.99
CA ALA A 196 14.54 0.71 25.73
C ALA A 196 15.38 -0.53 25.37
N TYR A 197 14.72 -1.66 25.08
CA TYR A 197 15.39 -2.87 24.62
C TYR A 197 15.99 -2.68 23.21
N LEU A 198 15.23 -2.07 22.30
CA LEU A 198 15.70 -1.71 20.96
C LEU A 198 16.88 -0.74 21.01
N GLU A 199 16.81 0.30 21.84
CA GLU A 199 17.92 1.24 22.04
C GLU A 199 19.17 0.54 22.59
N LYS A 200 19.01 -0.39 23.53
CA LYS A 200 20.12 -1.19 24.06
C LYS A 200 20.78 -2.03 22.96
N LEU A 201 20.00 -2.66 22.09
CA LEU A 201 20.51 -3.42 20.94
C LEU A 201 21.28 -2.52 19.95
N LEU A 202 20.71 -1.36 19.62
CA LEU A 202 21.34 -0.40 18.71
C LEU A 202 22.67 0.15 19.29
N LYS A 203 22.69 0.46 20.58
CA LYS A 203 23.88 0.97 21.29
C LYS A 203 24.97 -0.08 21.45
N ALA A 204 24.61 -1.34 21.69
CA ALA A 204 25.56 -2.45 21.73
C ALA A 204 26.28 -2.61 20.38
N ARG A 205 25.56 -2.39 19.26
CA ARG A 205 26.12 -2.48 17.90
C ARG A 205 26.89 -1.24 17.45
N SER A 206 26.56 -0.05 17.94
CA SER A 206 27.32 1.15 17.62
C SER A 206 28.67 1.22 18.34
N ARG A 207 28.81 0.54 19.49
CA ARG A 207 30.07 0.42 20.25
C ARG A 207 31.00 -0.68 19.75
N GLY A 208 30.48 -1.62 18.94
CA GLY A 208 31.26 -2.72 18.36
C GLY A 208 31.79 -2.45 16.95
N ARG A 209 31.72 -1.21 16.48
CA ARG A 209 32.25 -0.75 15.20
C ARG A 209 33.40 0.23 15.39
#